data_AF-A0A7J8WT06-F1
#
_entry.id   AF-A0A7J8WT06-F1
#
_cell.length_a   1.000
_cell.length_b   1.000
_cell.length_c   1.000
_cell.angle_alpha   90.00
_cell.angle_beta   90.00
_cell.angle_gamma   90.00
#
_symmetry.space_group_name_H-M   'P 1'
#
loop_
_entity.id
_entity.type
_entity.pdbx_description
1 polymer ?
#
loop_
_entity_poly.entity_id
_entity_poly.type
_entity_poly.pdbx_seq_one_letter_code
_entity_poly.pdbx_strand_id
1 'polypeptide(L)'
;MERNKTYIKEPSSVETCQLLAKQLFYTRLASIPRRYEAFWKELDSLKELLKTKEAWNIENASMAALIGVECYAWFFGGEIIGRGFTITGYHV
;
A
#
# COMPACT_ATOMS: atom_id res chain seq x y z
N MET A 1 19.48 7.68 -19.84
CA MET A 1 18.39 7.29 -20.75
C MET A 1 18.77 6.15 -21.68
N GLU A 2 20.01 6.02 -22.15
CA GLU A 2 20.41 5.00 -23.13
C GLU A 2 20.15 3.54 -22.71
N ARG A 3 20.44 3.19 -21.45
CA ARG A 3 20.18 1.84 -20.91
C ARG A 3 18.69 1.48 -20.81
N ASN A 4 17.80 2.47 -20.82
CA ASN A 4 16.35 2.24 -20.69
C ASN A 4 15.66 2.15 -22.07
N LYS A 5 16.38 2.42 -23.16
CA LYS A 5 15.83 2.39 -24.53
C LYS A 5 15.28 1.01 -24.90
N THR A 6 15.86 -0.08 -24.38
CA THR A 6 15.38 -1.46 -24.59
C THR A 6 14.01 -1.76 -24.00
N TYR A 7 13.54 -0.97 -23.03
CA TYR A 7 12.21 -1.14 -22.42
C TYR A 7 11.14 -0.24 -23.06
N ILE A 8 11.53 0.65 -23.97
CA ILE A 8 10.63 1.55 -24.69
C ILE A 8 10.10 0.78 -25.90
N LYS A 9 8.80 0.47 -25.91
CA LYS A 9 8.13 -0.12 -27.08
C LYS A 9 7.81 0.98 -28.10
N GLU A 10 8.38 0.86 -29.29
CA GLU A 10 8.00 1.65 -30.48
C GLU A 10 7.23 0.73 -31.45
N PRO A 11 6.11 1.19 -32.07
CA PRO A 11 5.52 2.52 -31.98
C PRO A 11 4.75 2.78 -30.67
N SER A 12 4.79 4.02 -30.20
CA SER A 12 4.00 4.55 -29.08
C SER A 12 2.54 4.80 -29.51
N SER A 13 1.87 3.75 -30.00
CA SER A 13 0.45 3.80 -30.36
C SER A 13 -0.45 3.66 -29.12
N VAL A 14 -1.71 4.10 -29.25
CA VAL A 14 -2.71 3.97 -28.17
C VAL A 14 -2.91 2.49 -27.78
N GLU A 15 -2.82 1.58 -28.75
CA GLU A 15 -2.98 0.15 -28.54
C GLU A 15 -1.84 -0.48 -27.73
N THR A 16 -0.59 -0.09 -28.00
CA THR A 16 0.57 -0.58 -27.24
C THR A 16 0.54 -0.04 -25.81
N CYS A 17 0.09 1.20 -25.61
CA CYS A 17 -0.15 1.77 -24.27
C CYS A 17 -1.22 0.97 -23.50
N GLN A 18 -2.38 0.71 -24.12
CA GLN A 18 -3.44 -0.07 -23.49
C GLN A 18 -3.01 -1.50 -23.16
N LEU A 19 -2.23 -2.15 -24.04
CA LEU A 19 -1.69 -3.48 -23.79
C LEU A 19 -0.75 -3.49 -22.59
N LEU A 20 0.19 -2.54 -22.52
CA LEU A 20 1.13 -2.43 -21.41
C LEU A 20 0.43 -2.10 -20.09
N ALA A 21 -0.57 -1.22 -20.12
CA ALA A 21 -1.38 -0.88 -18.95
C ALA A 21 -2.14 -2.11 -18.42
N LYS A 22 -2.77 -2.89 -19.30
CA LYS A 22 -3.42 -4.17 -18.94
C LYS A 22 -2.43 -5.16 -18.36
N GLN A 23 -1.27 -5.32 -18.99
CA GLN A 23 -0.23 -6.24 -18.51
C GLN A 23 0.28 -5.85 -17.12
N LEU A 24 0.51 -4.56 -16.88
CA LEU A 24 0.87 -4.03 -15.57
C LEU A 24 -0.24 -4.31 -14.55
N PHE A 25 -1.49 -4.00 -14.90
CA PHE A 25 -2.65 -4.21 -14.05
C PHE A 25 -2.80 -5.68 -13.63
N TYR A 26 -2.80 -6.62 -14.58
CA TYR A 26 -2.92 -8.04 -14.28
C TYR A 26 -1.73 -8.59 -13.50
N THR A 27 -0.51 -8.11 -13.77
CA THR A 27 0.68 -8.50 -13.00
C THR A 27 0.57 -8.03 -11.55
N ARG A 28 0.05 -6.81 -11.33
CA ARG A 28 -0.20 -6.30 -9.98
C ARG A 28 -1.28 -7.10 -9.27
N LEU A 29 -2.38 -7.43 -9.95
CA LEU A 29 -3.44 -8.30 -9.39
C LEU A 29 -2.92 -9.69 -9.01
N ALA A 30 -2.12 -10.31 -9.87
CA ALA A 30 -1.53 -11.63 -9.61
C ALA A 30 -0.60 -11.63 -8.39
N SER A 31 -0.05 -10.48 -8.00
CA SER A 31 0.78 -10.35 -6.81
C SER A 31 0.01 -10.24 -5.50
N ILE A 32 -1.31 -9.98 -5.55
CA ILE A 32 -2.15 -9.75 -4.35
C ILE A 32 -2.18 -10.96 -3.41
N PRO A 33 -2.40 -12.22 -3.86
CA PRO A 33 -2.46 -13.36 -2.95
C PRO A 33 -1.17 -13.53 -2.14
N ARG A 34 -0.02 -13.39 -2.80
CA ARG A 34 1.29 -13.46 -2.15
C ARG A 34 1.50 -12.34 -1.12
N ARG A 35 1.01 -11.12 -1.42
CA ARG A 35 1.07 -9.99 -0.49
C ARG A 35 0.16 -10.21 0.72
N TYR A 36 -1.02 -10.79 0.51
CA TYR A 36 -1.95 -11.16 1.56
C TYR A 36 -1.35 -12.22 2.50
N GLU A 37 -0.73 -13.28 1.95
CA GLU A 37 -0.04 -14.30 2.74
C GLU A 37 1.11 -13.71 3.58
N ALA A 38 1.92 -12.84 2.98
CA ALA A 38 3.00 -12.15 3.71
C ALA A 38 2.46 -11.28 4.85
N PHE A 39 1.39 -10.53 4.59
CA PHE A 39 0.72 -9.72 5.60
C PHE A 39 0.19 -10.56 6.77
N TRP A 40 -0.45 -11.70 6.50
CA TRP A 40 -0.92 -12.59 7.56
C TRP A 40 0.22 -13.18 8.39
N LYS A 41 1.35 -13.50 7.75
CA LYS A 41 2.54 -13.97 8.45
C LYS A 41 3.15 -12.89 9.36
N GLU A 42 3.18 -11.65 8.91
CA GLU A 42 3.63 -10.50 9.71
C GLU A 42 2.67 -10.22 10.87
N LEU A 43 1.35 -10.29 10.64
CA LEU A 43 0.35 -10.17 11.70
C LEU A 43 0.45 -11.26 12.75
N ASP A 44 0.66 -12.51 12.33
CA ASP A 44 0.80 -13.63 13.28
C ASP A 44 2.08 -13.46 14.12
N SER A 45 3.17 -12.99 13.50
CA SER A 45 4.41 -12.64 14.21
C SER A 45 4.18 -11.51 15.21
N LEU A 46 3.47 -10.44 14.85
CA LEU A 46 3.09 -9.36 15.76
C LEU A 46 2.19 -9.85 16.90
N LYS A 47 1.29 -10.80 16.63
CA LYS A 47 0.41 -11.41 17.63
C LYS A 47 1.19 -12.23 18.66
N GLU A 48 2.20 -12.98 18.23
CA GLU A 48 3.11 -13.70 19.13
C GLU A 48 3.98 -12.74 19.97
N LEU A 49 4.48 -11.67 19.37
CA LEU A 49 5.19 -10.60 20.09
C LEU A 49 4.29 -9.91 21.12
N LEU A 50 3.01 -9.68 20.81
CA LEU A 50 2.06 -9.04 21.72
C LEU A 50 1.70 -9.96 22.90
N LYS A 51 1.62 -11.28 22.68
CA LYS A 51 1.43 -12.27 23.76
C LYS A 51 2.65 -12.34 24.68
N THR A 52 3.84 -12.16 24.13
CA THR A 52 5.09 -12.19 24.89
C THR A 52 5.36 -10.79 25.44
N LYS A 53 4.78 -10.46 26.61
CA LYS A 53 4.95 -9.14 27.28
C LYS A 53 6.41 -8.67 27.40
N GLU A 54 7.36 -9.59 27.39
CA GLU A 54 8.80 -9.35 27.50
C GLU A 54 9.44 -8.78 26.21
N ALA A 55 8.78 -8.93 25.04
CA ALA A 55 9.23 -8.41 23.75
C ALA A 55 8.76 -6.97 23.45
N TRP A 56 8.15 -6.30 24.45
CA TRP A 56 7.87 -4.86 24.46
C TRP A 56 9.18 -4.06 24.60
N ASN A 57 10.10 -4.26 23.65
CA ASN A 57 11.21 -3.36 23.47
C ASN A 57 10.68 -2.03 22.91
N ILE A 58 11.22 -0.90 23.38
CA ILE A 58 10.82 0.46 22.97
C ILE A 58 10.85 0.61 21.44
N GLU A 59 11.75 -0.10 20.77
CA GLU A 59 11.86 -0.16 19.31
C GLU A 59 10.65 -0.82 18.62
N ASN A 60 10.12 -1.92 19.16
CA ASN A 60 8.92 -2.56 18.60
C ASN A 60 7.68 -1.71 18.84
N ALA A 61 7.62 -1.04 19.99
CA ALA A 61 6.54 -0.12 20.32
C ALA A 61 6.54 1.11 19.40
N SER A 62 7.71 1.66 19.06
CA SER A 62 7.82 2.81 18.14
C SER A 62 7.42 2.42 16.71
N MET A 63 7.82 1.24 16.24
CA MET A 63 7.41 0.70 14.93
C MET A 63 5.88 0.55 14.86
N ALA A 64 5.27 -0.06 15.88
CA ALA A 64 3.82 -0.21 15.95
C ALA A 64 3.08 1.13 16.00
N ALA A 65 3.62 2.10 16.75
CA ALA A 65 3.06 3.45 16.81
C ALA A 65 3.11 4.16 15.45
N LEU A 66 4.21 4.05 14.70
CA LEU A 66 4.34 4.63 13.36
C LEU A 66 3.31 4.03 12.38
N ILE A 67 3.12 2.71 12.40
CA ILE A 67 2.10 2.04 11.59
C ILE A 67 0.70 2.54 11.99
N GLY A 68 0.42 2.69 13.29
CA GLY A 68 -0.85 3.24 13.77
C GLY A 68 -1.12 4.66 13.29
N VAL A 69 -0.10 5.53 13.31
CA VAL A 69 -0.20 6.91 12.79
C VAL A 69 -0.43 6.92 11.30
N GLU A 70 0.26 6.07 10.54
CA GLU A 70 0.07 5.94 9.09
C GLU A 70 -1.36 5.46 8.76
N CYS A 71 -1.87 4.45 9.46
CA CYS A 71 -3.25 3.99 9.31
C CYS A 71 -4.26 5.11 9.60
N TYR A 72 -4.02 5.91 10.65
CA TYR A 72 -4.88 7.04 10.99
C TYR A 72 -4.85 8.13 9.90
N ALA A 73 -3.68 8.44 9.35
CA ALA A 73 -3.54 9.40 8.26
C ALA A 73 -4.28 8.94 6.99
N TRP A 74 -4.18 7.66 6.62
CA TRP A 74 -4.91 7.10 5.48
C TRP A 74 -6.42 7.06 5.71
N PHE A 75 -6.87 6.76 6.93
CA PHE A 75 -8.29 6.82 7.29
C PHE A 75 -8.84 8.25 7.14
N PHE A 76 -8.13 9.25 7.68
CA PHE A 76 -8.51 10.65 7.56
C PHE A 76 -8.53 11.13 6.10
N GLY A 77 -7.56 10.70 5.29
CA GLY A 77 -7.57 10.94 3.85
C GLY A 77 -8.79 10.34 3.15
N GLY A 78 -9.16 9.11 3.52
CA GLY A 78 -10.39 8.46 3.04
C GLY A 78 -11.66 9.21 3.45
N GLU A 79 -11.70 9.75 4.67
CA GLU A 79 -12.80 10.57 5.17
C GLU A 79 -12.94 11.87 4.35
N ILE A 80 -11.84 12.56 4.05
CA ILE A 80 -11.85 13.76 3.21
C ILE A 80 -12.39 13.45 1.81
N ILE A 81 -11.93 12.35 1.20
CA ILE A 81 -12.41 11.92 -0.12
C ILE A 81 -13.92 11.57 -0.04
N GLY A 82 -14.35 10.84 0.99
CA GLY A 82 -15.75 10.47 1.22
C GLY A 82 -16.67 11.67 1.47
N ARG A 83 -16.13 12.77 2.01
CA ARG A 83 -16.82 14.05 2.23
C ARG A 83 -16.73 15.01 1.04
N GLY A 84 -16.29 14.52 -0.13
CA GLY A 84 -16.22 15.32 -1.35
C GLY A 84 -15.09 16.36 -1.37
N PHE A 85 -13.93 16.02 -0.79
CA PHE A 85 -12.76 16.91 -0.62
C PHE A 85 -12.98 18.07 0.37
N THR A 86 -13.98 17.98 1.23
CA THR A 86 -14.26 18.99 2.26
C THR A 86 -13.33 18.80 3.45
N ILE A 87 -12.31 19.65 3.58
CA ILE A 87 -11.32 19.60 4.67
C ILE A 87 -11.93 20.12 6.00
N THR A 88 -12.93 21.02 5.93
CA THR A 88 -13.51 21.72 7.09
C THR A 88 -14.92 21.22 7.42
N GLY A 89 -15.05 20.26 8.34
CA GLY A 89 -16.34 19.86 8.94
C GLY A 89 -17.39 19.24 8.00
N TYR A 90 -18.31 18.44 8.56
CA TYR A 90 -19.52 18.07 7.81
C TYR A 90 -20.31 19.36 7.60
N HIS A 91 -20.74 19.63 6.38
CA HIS A 91 -21.73 20.67 6.13
C HIS A 91 -23.02 20.24 6.85
N VAL A 92 -23.33 20.90 7.97
CA VAL A 92 -24.65 20.85 8.61
C VAL A 92 -25.57 21.78 7.86
#